data_AF-A0A1E3W6V0-F1
#
_entry.id   AF-A0A1E3W6V0-F1
#
_cell.length_a   1.000
_cell.length_b   1.000
_cell.length_c   1.000
_cell.angle_alpha   90.00
_cell.angle_beta   90.00
_cell.angle_gamma   90.00
#
_symmetry.space_group_name_H-M   'P 1'
#
loop_
_entity.id
_entity.type
_entity.pdbx_description
1 polymer ?
#
loop_
_entity_poly.entity_id
_entity_poly.type
_entity_poly.pdbx_seq_one_letter_code
_entity_poly.pdbx_strand_id
1 'polypeptide(L)'
;MWTGQPDARAVFRKLRWLLGAGGLVVAIAGWFALNSIAAQFALLAGLALLLGPAIAALMARGTIYGLTDRRALVLSKSIGHRALTSVDLSAADDAVELLEGEGGSGTALFVSGLPRRRRYTDYTGKFGFWDVPDAAQVAAIVQRALDRQRRA
;
A
#
# COMPACT_ATOMS: atom_id res chain seq x y z
N MET A 1 6.78 14.50 15.92
CA MET A 1 5.76 14.28 14.86
C MET A 1 6.47 13.88 13.58
N TRP A 2 5.98 12.87 12.87
CA TRP A 2 6.53 12.40 11.59
C TRP A 2 5.43 12.34 10.54
N THR A 3 5.80 12.60 9.28
CA THR A 3 4.91 12.47 8.13
C THR A 3 5.65 11.79 7.00
N GLY A 4 4.98 10.90 6.28
CA GLY A 4 5.55 10.19 5.14
C GLY A 4 4.50 9.91 4.08
N GLN A 5 4.95 9.37 2.96
CA GLN A 5 4.09 8.92 1.85
C GLN A 5 4.61 7.57 1.37
N PRO A 6 3.75 6.73 0.76
CA PRO A 6 4.21 5.54 0.07
C PRO A 6 5.19 5.88 -1.06
N ASP A 7 6.22 5.08 -1.25
CA ASP A 7 7.07 5.14 -2.43
C ASP A 7 6.31 4.56 -3.63
N ALA A 8 5.75 5.46 -4.44
CA ALA A 8 5.08 5.09 -5.69
C ALA A 8 5.97 4.25 -6.63
N ARG A 9 7.30 4.39 -6.56
CA ARG A 9 8.22 3.57 -7.36
C ARG A 9 8.29 2.16 -6.81
N ALA A 10 8.29 1.96 -5.50
CA ALA A 10 8.21 0.64 -4.87
C ALA A 10 6.93 -0.10 -5.27
N VAL A 11 5.78 0.59 -5.19
CA VAL A 11 4.49 0.05 -5.62
C VAL A 11 4.53 -0.36 -7.10
N PHE A 12 5.09 0.51 -7.96
CA PHE A 12 5.24 0.21 -9.38
C PHE A 12 6.14 -1.00 -9.62
N ARG A 13 7.30 -1.09 -8.96
CA ARG A 13 8.24 -2.21 -9.09
C ARG A 13 7.58 -3.54 -8.73
N LYS A 14 6.81 -3.59 -7.65
CA LYS A 14 6.08 -4.77 -7.19
C LYS A 14 5.06 -5.27 -8.23
N LEU A 15 4.49 -4.35 -9.01
CA LEU A 15 3.43 -4.65 -9.99
C LEU A 15 3.95 -4.71 -11.44
N ARG A 16 5.24 -4.44 -11.69
CA ARG A 16 5.78 -4.34 -13.07
C ARG A 16 5.62 -5.61 -13.89
N TRP A 17 5.57 -6.78 -13.25
CA TRP A 17 5.39 -8.06 -13.93
C TRP A 17 4.04 -8.15 -14.65
N LEU A 18 3.04 -7.39 -14.19
CA LEU A 18 1.75 -7.26 -14.87
C LEU A 18 1.89 -6.66 -16.27
N LEU A 19 2.95 -5.87 -16.52
CA LEU A 19 3.23 -5.34 -17.86
C LEU A 19 3.58 -6.47 -18.84
N GLY A 20 4.40 -7.42 -18.40
CA GLY A 20 4.77 -8.59 -19.21
C GLY A 20 3.57 -9.51 -19.45
N ALA A 21 2.83 -9.84 -18.39
CA ALA A 21 1.62 -10.68 -18.49
C ALA A 21 0.53 -10.01 -19.35
N GLY A 22 0.26 -8.73 -19.12
CA GLY A 22 -0.71 -7.95 -19.88
C GLY A 22 -0.32 -7.82 -21.36
N GLY A 23 0.96 -7.54 -21.64
CA GLY A 23 1.49 -7.47 -23.00
C GLY A 23 1.32 -8.79 -23.77
N LEU A 24 1.60 -9.93 -23.12
CA LEU A 24 1.40 -11.25 -23.70
C LEU A 24 -0.09 -11.49 -24.03
N VAL A 25 -0.99 -11.17 -23.09
CA VAL A 25 -2.44 -11.32 -23.30
C VAL A 25 -2.92 -10.46 -24.46
N VAL A 26 -2.49 -9.20 -24.55
CA VAL A 26 -2.83 -8.30 -25.67
C VAL A 26 -2.29 -8.85 -26.99
N ALA A 27 -1.05 -9.34 -27.02
CA ALA A 27 -0.42 -9.88 -28.21
C ALA A 27 -1.16 -11.12 -28.74
N ILE A 28 -1.49 -12.08 -27.86
CA ILE A 28 -2.23 -13.28 -28.22
C ILE A 28 -3.65 -12.91 -28.70
N ALA A 29 -4.34 -12.03 -27.97
CA ALA A 29 -5.69 -11.59 -28.34
C ALA A 29 -5.71 -10.87 -29.69
N GLY A 30 -4.71 -10.04 -29.97
CA GLY A 30 -4.57 -9.36 -31.26
C GLY A 30 -4.27 -10.32 -32.42
N TRP A 31 -3.49 -11.39 -32.15
CA TRP A 31 -3.11 -12.38 -33.15
C TRP A 31 -4.29 -13.23 -33.64
N PHE A 32 -5.23 -13.57 -32.75
CA PHE A 32 -6.40 -14.41 -33.08
C PHE A 32 -7.52 -13.69 -33.87
N ALA A 33 -7.24 -12.47 -34.34
CA ALA A 33 -8.20 -11.52 -34.91
C ALA A 33 -9.32 -11.13 -33.92
N LEU A 34 -9.57 -9.83 -33.79
CA LEU A 34 -10.62 -9.20 -32.94
C LEU A 34 -12.07 -9.66 -33.22
N ASN A 35 -12.25 -10.63 -34.12
CA ASN A 35 -13.53 -11.11 -34.61
C ASN A 35 -14.26 -12.01 -33.60
N SER A 36 -13.59 -12.47 -32.54
CA SER A 36 -14.24 -13.17 -31.44
C SER A 36 -14.45 -12.25 -30.24
N ILE A 37 -15.63 -12.34 -29.63
CA ILE A 37 -15.97 -11.64 -28.38
C ILE A 37 -14.94 -11.98 -27.27
N ALA A 38 -14.49 -13.23 -27.23
CA ALA A 38 -13.46 -13.67 -26.27
C ALA A 38 -12.14 -12.91 -26.44
N ALA A 39 -11.67 -12.71 -27.68
CA ALA A 39 -10.46 -11.93 -27.95
C ALA A 39 -10.61 -10.45 -27.52
N GLN A 40 -11.80 -9.86 -27.69
CA GLN A 40 -12.08 -8.50 -27.24
C GLN A 40 -12.00 -8.37 -25.71
N PHE A 41 -12.61 -9.29 -24.96
CA PHE A 41 -12.50 -9.32 -23.50
C PHE A 41 -11.06 -9.57 -23.02
N ALA A 42 -10.33 -10.48 -23.67
CA ALA A 42 -8.93 -10.73 -23.38
C ALA A 42 -8.09 -9.47 -23.59
N LEU A 43 -8.34 -8.72 -24.68
CA LEU A 43 -7.63 -7.48 -24.97
C LEU A 43 -7.92 -6.41 -23.90
N LEU A 44 -9.18 -6.25 -23.49
CA LEU A 44 -9.53 -5.33 -22.38
C LEU A 44 -8.85 -5.72 -21.08
N ALA A 45 -8.82 -7.02 -20.73
CA ALA A 45 -8.15 -7.52 -19.55
C ALA A 45 -6.62 -7.29 -19.62
N GLY A 46 -6.01 -7.54 -20.77
CA GLY A 46 -4.60 -7.27 -21.02
C GLY A 46 -4.24 -5.79 -20.90
N LEU A 47 -5.07 -4.89 -21.45
CA LEU A 47 -4.92 -3.44 -21.27
C LEU A 47 -5.07 -3.03 -19.81
N ALA A 48 -6.03 -3.59 -19.07
CA ALA A 48 -6.18 -3.32 -17.66
C ALA A 48 -4.94 -3.74 -16.85
N LEU A 49 -4.33 -4.89 -17.18
CA LEU A 49 -3.07 -5.35 -16.60
C LEU A 49 -1.90 -4.42 -16.92
N LEU A 50 -1.84 -3.89 -18.15
CA LEU A 50 -0.81 -2.92 -18.56
C LEU A 50 -0.93 -1.58 -17.82
N LEU A 51 -2.15 -1.09 -17.62
CA LEU A 51 -2.39 0.20 -16.96
C LEU A 51 -2.36 0.11 -15.43
N GLY A 52 -2.65 -1.08 -14.87
CA GLY A 52 -2.75 -1.33 -13.44
C GLY A 52 -1.59 -0.79 -12.59
N PRO A 53 -0.32 -1.10 -12.92
CA PRO A 53 0.84 -0.63 -12.17
C PRO A 53 0.93 0.91 -12.09
N ALA A 54 0.66 1.60 -13.20
CA ALA A 54 0.71 3.06 -13.27
C ALA A 54 -0.42 3.69 -12.44
N ILE A 55 -1.63 3.13 -12.54
CA ILE A 55 -2.78 3.57 -11.74
C ILE A 55 -2.51 3.36 -10.25
N ALA A 56 -1.99 2.20 -9.86
CA ALA A 56 -1.66 1.89 -8.46
C ALA A 56 -0.60 2.86 -7.91
N ALA A 57 0.46 3.14 -8.69
CA ALA A 57 1.49 4.11 -8.31
C ALA A 57 0.92 5.54 -8.18
N LEU A 58 -0.03 5.93 -9.03
CA LEU A 58 -0.72 7.22 -8.93
C LEU A 58 -1.59 7.31 -7.67
N MET A 59 -2.35 6.25 -7.35
CA MET A 59 -3.16 6.19 -6.13
C MET A 59 -2.30 6.22 -4.86
N ALA A 60 -1.12 5.60 -4.89
CA ALA A 60 -0.17 5.61 -3.78
C ALA A 60 0.25 7.04 -3.41
N ARG A 61 0.47 7.91 -4.40
CA ARG A 61 0.79 9.35 -4.17
C ARG A 61 -0.34 10.13 -3.48
N GLY A 62 -1.58 9.64 -3.56
CA GLY A 62 -2.73 10.24 -2.89
C GLY A 62 -2.81 9.90 -1.39
N THR A 63 -1.90 9.07 -0.87
CA THR A 63 -1.91 8.63 0.53
C THR A 63 -0.79 9.31 1.32
N ILE A 64 -1.13 9.82 2.50
CA ILE A 64 -0.22 10.47 3.44
C ILE A 64 -0.31 9.73 4.77
N TYR A 65 0.85 9.35 5.29
CA TYR A 65 0.99 8.77 6.61
C TYR A 65 1.44 9.84 7.60
N GLY A 66 0.88 9.79 8.80
CA GLY A 66 1.23 10.68 9.90
C GLY A 66 1.42 9.90 11.18
N LEU A 67 2.41 10.28 11.97
CA LEU A 67 2.63 9.77 13.31
C LEU A 67 2.78 10.95 14.28
N THR A 68 1.89 10.99 15.24
CA THR A 68 1.90 11.94 16.36
C THR A 68 2.35 11.22 17.63
N ASP A 69 2.45 11.92 18.75
CA ASP A 69 2.87 11.30 20.00
C ASP A 69 1.84 10.30 20.55
N ARG A 70 0.56 10.43 20.18
CA ARG A 70 -0.53 9.55 20.66
C ARG A 70 -1.20 8.72 19.57
N ARG A 71 -1.05 9.11 18.30
CA ARG A 71 -1.85 8.54 17.20
C ARG A 71 -1.05 8.32 15.93
N ALA A 72 -1.35 7.20 15.28
CA ALA A 72 -0.96 6.94 13.90
C ALA A 72 -2.14 7.24 12.96
N LEU A 73 -1.85 7.89 11.83
CA LEU A 73 -2.83 8.43 10.91
C LEU A 73 -2.51 7.96 9.48
N VAL A 74 -3.54 7.55 8.76
CA VAL A 74 -3.49 7.33 7.32
C VAL A 74 -4.57 8.18 6.67
N LEU A 75 -4.15 9.19 5.93
CA LEU A 75 -5.02 9.98 5.08
C LEU A 75 -4.89 9.48 3.65
N SER A 76 -6.00 9.11 3.04
CA SER A 76 -6.03 8.70 1.63
C SER A 76 -6.96 9.57 0.83
N LYS A 77 -6.49 9.98 -0.34
CA LYS A 77 -7.22 10.75 -1.32
C LYS A 77 -7.23 9.98 -2.63
N SER A 78 -8.42 9.63 -3.10
CA SER A 78 -8.66 9.15 -4.45
C SER A 78 -9.67 10.06 -5.14
N ILE A 79 -9.89 9.83 -6.44
CA ILE A 79 -10.88 10.61 -7.22
C ILE A 79 -12.26 10.47 -6.54
N GLY A 80 -12.85 11.60 -6.15
CA GLY A 80 -14.16 11.67 -5.49
C GLY A 80 -14.23 11.13 -4.06
N HIS A 81 -13.12 10.71 -3.44
CA HIS A 81 -13.14 10.10 -2.11
C HIS A 81 -11.94 10.50 -1.25
N ARG A 82 -12.22 10.87 0.00
CA ARG A 82 -11.20 11.16 1.03
C ARG A 82 -11.54 10.36 2.28
N ALA A 83 -10.59 9.57 2.75
CA ALA A 83 -10.75 8.79 3.98
C ALA A 83 -9.58 9.06 4.93
N LEU A 84 -9.89 9.30 6.20
CA LEU A 84 -8.93 9.42 7.29
C LEU A 84 -9.13 8.23 8.24
N THR A 85 -8.07 7.48 8.48
CA THR A 85 -8.04 6.45 9.52
C THR A 85 -7.07 6.89 10.60
N SER A 86 -7.51 6.80 11.86
CA SER A 86 -6.72 7.16 13.03
C SER A 86 -6.71 5.97 13.99
N VAL A 87 -5.52 5.64 14.48
CA VAL A 87 -5.28 4.62 15.49
C VAL A 87 -4.67 5.28 16.72
N ASP A 88 -5.20 4.96 17.88
CA ASP A 88 -4.60 5.35 19.16
C ASP A 88 -3.44 4.40 19.49
N LEU A 89 -2.27 4.96 19.79
CA LEU A 89 -1.09 4.17 20.11
C LEU A 89 -1.20 3.49 21.48
N SER A 90 -2.11 3.94 22.35
CA SER A 90 -2.37 3.26 23.64
C SER A 90 -3.01 1.88 23.46
N ALA A 91 -3.68 1.62 22.34
CA ALA A 91 -4.30 0.34 22.01
C ALA A 91 -3.41 -0.57 21.15
N ALA A 92 -2.16 -0.16 20.91
CA ALA A 92 -1.23 -0.88 20.05
C ALA A 92 -0.35 -1.86 20.82
N ASP A 93 0.03 -2.96 20.16
CA ASP A 93 0.91 -3.99 20.72
C ASP A 93 2.39 -3.55 20.70
N ASP A 94 3.22 -4.30 21.43
CA ASP A 94 4.54 -3.88 21.88
C ASP A 94 5.62 -3.85 20.79
N ALA A 95 5.37 -4.49 19.64
CA ALA A 95 6.36 -4.71 18.60
C ALA A 95 5.87 -4.23 17.23
N VAL A 96 6.72 -3.42 16.58
CA VAL A 96 6.59 -3.13 15.16
C VAL A 96 7.18 -4.28 14.35
N GLU A 97 6.37 -4.83 13.46
CA GLU A 97 6.83 -5.77 12.44
C GLU A 97 7.23 -5.01 11.18
N LEU A 98 8.45 -5.28 10.70
CA LEU A 98 8.96 -4.74 9.46
C LEU A 98 8.88 -5.81 8.37
N LEU A 99 8.12 -5.52 7.31
CA LEU A 99 8.15 -6.28 6.08
C LEU A 99 9.02 -5.53 5.07
N GLU A 100 10.25 -5.99 4.88
CA GLU A 100 11.17 -5.39 3.92
C GLU A 100 10.72 -5.64 2.48
N GLY A 101 10.79 -4.60 1.67
CA GLY A 101 10.61 -4.62 0.23
C GLY A 101 11.90 -4.29 -0.51
N GLU A 102 11.84 -4.30 -1.83
CA GLU A 102 13.01 -4.00 -2.66
C GLU A 102 13.47 -2.54 -2.53
N GLY A 103 14.78 -2.33 -2.44
CA GLY A 103 15.41 -1.01 -2.47
C GLY A 103 15.15 -0.15 -1.23
N GLY A 104 15.08 -0.78 -0.04
CA GLY A 104 14.86 -0.08 1.23
C GLY A 104 13.42 0.34 1.51
N SER A 105 12.52 0.14 0.53
CA SER A 105 11.09 0.28 0.75
C SER A 105 10.54 -0.86 1.60
N GLY A 106 9.36 -0.70 2.18
CA GLY A 106 8.76 -1.75 3.00
C GLY A 106 7.53 -1.30 3.75
N THR A 107 6.98 -2.18 4.58
CA THR A 107 5.79 -1.93 5.37
C THR A 107 6.12 -2.05 6.85
N ALA A 108 5.76 -1.04 7.64
CA ALA A 108 5.85 -1.08 9.10
C ALA A 108 4.46 -1.33 9.68
N LEU A 109 4.26 -2.48 10.33
CA LEU A 109 2.99 -2.97 10.87
C LEU A 109 3.03 -3.04 12.40
N PHE A 110 1.91 -2.78 13.04
CA PHE A 110 1.71 -2.96 14.48
C PHE A 110 0.23 -3.24 14.76
N VAL A 111 -0.10 -4.00 15.81
CA VAL A 111 -1.49 -4.26 16.17
C VAL A 111 -2.15 -2.94 16.59
N SER A 112 -3.40 -2.70 16.19
CA SER A 112 -4.05 -1.38 16.34
C SER A 112 -5.30 -1.36 17.21
N GLY A 113 -5.74 -2.53 17.69
CA GLY A 113 -7.04 -2.70 18.34
C GLY A 113 -8.25 -2.45 17.42
N LEU A 114 -8.05 -2.04 16.16
CA LEU A 114 -9.14 -1.84 15.20
C LEU A 114 -9.74 -3.18 14.76
N PRO A 115 -11.03 -3.18 14.36
CA PRO A 115 -11.65 -4.35 13.75
C PRO A 115 -10.84 -4.88 12.57
N ARG A 116 -10.67 -6.20 12.53
CA ARG A 116 -10.03 -6.90 11.39
C ARG A 116 -10.77 -6.57 10.10
N ARG A 117 -10.06 -6.64 8.96
CA ARG A 117 -10.61 -6.40 7.61
C ARG A 117 -11.09 -4.96 7.36
N ARG A 118 -10.44 -3.96 7.96
CA ARG A 118 -10.56 -2.57 7.52
C ARG A 118 -9.53 -2.24 6.46
N ARG A 119 -9.77 -1.17 5.68
CA ARG A 119 -8.92 -0.79 4.52
C ARG A 119 -7.41 -0.69 4.84
N TYR A 120 -7.06 -0.33 6.08
CA TYR A 120 -5.67 -0.19 6.54
C TYR A 120 -5.30 -1.15 7.66
N THR A 121 -6.13 -2.16 7.90
CA THR A 121 -5.93 -3.18 8.93
C THR A 121 -5.91 -4.53 8.24
N ASP A 122 -4.85 -5.29 8.41
CA ASP A 122 -4.73 -6.62 7.81
C ASP A 122 -5.75 -7.62 8.42
N TYR A 123 -5.68 -8.87 7.97
CA TYR A 123 -6.55 -9.93 8.49
C TYR A 123 -6.23 -10.31 9.95
N THR A 124 -5.06 -9.92 10.48
CA THR A 124 -4.65 -10.18 11.87
C THR A 124 -5.04 -9.04 12.83
N GLY A 125 -5.38 -7.85 12.32
CA GLY A 125 -5.67 -6.67 13.13
C GLY A 125 -4.51 -5.64 13.17
N LYS A 126 -3.45 -5.87 12.39
CA LYS A 126 -2.31 -4.98 12.26
C LYS A 126 -2.61 -3.83 11.33
N PHE A 127 -2.37 -2.63 11.84
CA PHE A 127 -2.34 -1.40 11.08
C PHE A 127 -0.90 -1.09 10.70
N GLY A 128 -0.70 -0.41 9.58
CA GLY A 128 0.65 -0.03 9.21
C GLY A 128 0.75 1.02 8.14
N PHE A 129 1.99 1.46 7.97
CA PHE A 129 2.40 2.34 6.89
C PHE A 129 2.96 1.47 5.76
N TRP A 130 2.21 1.41 4.65
CA TRP A 130 2.49 0.51 3.53
C TRP A 130 3.39 1.15 2.50
N ASP A 131 4.35 0.35 2.01
CA ASP A 131 5.30 0.69 0.96
C ASP A 131 6.02 2.03 1.20
N VAL A 132 6.40 2.32 2.45
CA VAL A 132 7.16 3.54 2.79
C VAL A 132 8.61 3.46 2.33
N PRO A 133 9.24 4.59 1.94
CA PRO A 133 10.68 4.65 1.77
C PRO A 133 11.38 4.48 3.13
N ASP A 134 12.59 3.92 3.12
CA ASP A 134 13.42 3.71 4.31
C ASP A 134 12.66 3.01 5.45
N ALA A 135 12.03 1.88 5.14
CA ALA A 135 11.07 1.23 6.02
C ALA A 135 11.66 0.84 7.38
N ALA A 136 12.96 0.50 7.45
CA ALA A 136 13.66 0.27 8.70
C ALA A 136 13.70 1.52 9.60
N GLN A 137 13.93 2.70 9.01
CA GLN A 137 13.90 3.97 9.75
C GLN A 137 12.48 4.28 10.23
N VAL A 138 11.47 4.09 9.37
CA VAL A 138 10.07 4.31 9.73
C VAL A 138 9.64 3.37 10.84
N ALA A 139 9.98 2.08 10.77
CA ALA A 139 9.70 1.11 11.83
C ALA A 139 10.35 1.53 13.16
N ALA A 140 11.61 1.99 13.14
CA ALA A 140 12.29 2.50 14.32
C ALA A 140 11.65 3.79 14.88
N ILE A 141 11.07 4.64 14.03
CA ILE A 141 10.32 5.83 14.46
C ILE A 141 9.01 5.43 15.14
N VAL A 142 8.28 4.48 14.56
CA VAL A 142 7.02 3.95 15.13
C VAL A 142 7.29 3.26 16.46
N GLN A 143 8.32 2.40 16.53
CA GLN A 143 8.69 1.70 17.76
C GLN A 143 9.01 2.70 18.89
N ARG A 144 9.80 3.74 18.59
CA ARG A 144 10.08 4.81 19.56
C ARG A 144 8.85 5.59 20.00
N ALA A 145 7.81 5.70 19.17
CA ALA A 145 6.56 6.33 19.57
C ALA A 145 5.74 5.41 20.50
N LEU A 146 5.68 4.11 20.20
CA LEU A 146 5.06 3.11 21.07
C LEU A 146 5.74 3.03 22.44
N ASP A 147 7.07 3.05 22.46
CA ASP A 147 7.86 3.02 23.71
C ASP A 147 7.64 4.28 24.55
N ARG A 148 7.50 5.45 23.92
CA ARG A 148 7.22 6.71 24.62
C ARG A 148 5.83 6.73 25.21
N GLN A 149 4.83 6.28 24.44
CA GLN A 149 3.44 6.25 24.90
C GLN A 149 3.24 5.31 26.09
N ARG A 150 4.06 4.26 26.20
CA ARG A 150 4.04 3.34 27.35
C ARG A 150 4.64 3.91 28.64
N ARG A 151 5.54 4.90 28.52
CA ARG A 151 6.19 5.54 29.67
C ARG A 151 5.41 6.73 30.23
N ALA A 152 4.39 7.19 29.50
CA ALA A 152 3.55 8.33 29.83
C ALA A 152 2.26 7.88 30.52
#